data_AF-C3YFS5-F1
#
_entry.id   AF-C3YFS5-F1
#
_cell.length_a   1.000
_cell.length_b   1.000
_cell.length_c   1.000
_cell.angle_alpha   90.00
_cell.angle_beta   90.00
_cell.angle_gamma   90.00
#
_symmetry.space_group_name_H-M   'P 1'
#
loop_
_entity.id
_entity.type
_entity.pdbx_description
1 polymer ?
#
loop_
_entity_poly.entity_id
_entity_poly.type
_entity_poly.pdbx_seq_one_letter_code
_entity_poly.pdbx_strand_id
1 'polypeptide(L)' 'MVTNVRICAHNRSPSPEPIYNSEGKRLNTREYRTRKKLEEQRHNLIQEALRLNTDFKPPADYK' A
#
# COMPACT_ATOMS: atom_id res chain seq x y z
N MET A 1 0.31 2.59 -23.67
CA MET A 1 -1.12 2.26 -23.48
C MET A 1 -1.45 2.46 -22.01
N VAL A 2 -2.00 3.62 -21.65
CA VAL A 2 -2.46 3.90 -20.28
C VAL A 2 -3.88 3.37 -20.15
N THR A 3 -4.06 2.23 -19.48
CA THR A 3 -5.37 1.63 -19.24
C THR A 3 -6.13 2.47 -18.21
N ASN A 4 -6.85 3.47 -18.70
CA ASN A 4 -7.79 4.25 -17.90
C ASN A 4 -9.06 3.42 -17.68
N VAL A 5 -8.98 2.40 -16.82
CA VAL A 5 -10.13 1.56 -16.46
C VAL A 5 -11.04 2.37 -15.55
N ARG A 6 -12.17 2.84 -16.10
CA ARG A 6 -13.30 3.30 -15.28
C ARG A 6 -13.86 2.11 -14.50
N ILE A 7 -13.31 1.86 -13.31
CA ILE A 7 -13.87 0.88 -12.38
C ILE A 7 -15.16 1.47 -11.81
N CYS A 8 -16.31 1.00 -12.28
CA CYS A 8 -17.63 1.29 -11.74
C CYS A 8 -17.66 0.99 -10.22
N ALA A 9 -18.34 1.83 -9.43
CA ALA A 9 -18.39 1.70 -7.97
C ALA A 9 -18.90 0.32 -7.51
N HIS A 10 -19.74 -0.33 -8.32
CA HIS A 10 -20.28 -1.67 -8.10
C HIS A 10 -19.20 -2.78 -8.02
N ASN A 11 -18.06 -2.59 -8.70
CA ASN A 11 -16.98 -3.60 -8.74
C ASN A 11 -15.89 -3.36 -7.70
N ARG A 12 -16.08 -2.41 -6.77
CA ARG A 12 -15.15 -2.20 -5.66
C ARG A 12 -15.62 -3.00 -4.47
N SER A 13 -14.70 -3.73 -3.85
CA SER A 13 -14.95 -4.31 -2.53
C SER A 13 -15.33 -3.21 -1.54
N PRO A 14 -16.29 -3.47 -0.63
CA PRO A 14 -16.76 -2.47 0.33
C PRO A 14 -15.60 -1.93 1.18
N SER A 15 -15.68 -0.66 1.56
CA SER A 15 -14.65 -0.04 2.39
C SER A 15 -14.67 -0.64 3.81
N PRO A 16 -13.51 -0.90 4.44
CA PRO A 16 -13.48 -1.32 5.83
C PRO A 16 -14.01 -0.24 6.79
N GLU A 17 -14.42 -0.66 7.98
CA GLU A 17 -14.93 0.20 9.06
C GLU A 17 -13.91 1.28 9.45
N PRO A 18 -14.35 2.50 9.78
CA PRO A 18 -13.45 3.60 10.13
C PRO A 18 -12.71 3.30 11.44
N ILE A 19 -11.38 3.45 11.42
CA ILE A 19 -10.52 3.30 12.60
C ILE A 19 -10.08 4.70 13.02
N TYR A 20 -10.28 5.03 14.29
CA TYR A 20 -9.91 6.32 14.87
C TYR A 20 -8.71 6.15 15.82
N ASN A 21 -7.87 7.19 15.92
CA ASN A 21 -6.86 7.28 16.97
C ASN A 21 -7.46 7.83 18.28
N SER A 22 -6.65 7.89 19.34
CA SER A 22 -7.05 8.43 20.65
C SER A 22 -7.47 9.92 20.61
N GLU A 23 -7.10 10.64 19.55
CA GLU A 23 -7.49 12.04 19.31
C GLU A 23 -8.79 12.17 18.47
N GLY A 24 -9.43 11.05 18.11
CA GLY A 24 -10.65 11.04 17.29
C GLY A 24 -10.42 11.31 15.79
N LYS A 25 -9.17 11.27 15.31
CA LYS A 25 -8.83 11.41 13.88
C LYS A 25 -8.90 10.05 13.19
N ARG A 26 -9.53 10.00 12.01
CA ARG A 26 -9.63 8.78 11.20
C ARG A 26 -8.28 8.40 10.60
N LEU A 27 -7.79 7.21 10.92
CA LEU A 27 -6.51 6.68 10.46
C LEU A 27 -6.61 6.00 9.08
N ASN A 28 -7.71 5.30 8.81
CA ASN A 28 -7.85 4.45 7.63
C ASN A 28 -8.54 5.14 6.44
N THR A 29 -8.12 6.37 6.13
CA THR A 29 -8.59 7.07 4.94
C THR A 29 -8.22 6.32 3.67
N ARG A 30 -8.88 6.64 2.55
CA ARG A 30 -8.62 5.98 1.26
C ARG A 30 -7.17 6.16 0.82
N GLU A 31 -6.63 7.35 1.05
CA GLU A 31 -5.26 7.75 0.76
C GLU A 31 -4.29 6.89 1.57
N TYR A 32 -4.55 6.75 2.88
CA TYR A 32 -3.73 5.91 3.75
C TYR A 32 -3.74 4.44 3.30
N ARG A 33 -4.91 3.88 2.98
CA ARG A 33 -5.01 2.49 2.48
C ARG A 33 -4.23 2.28 1.19
N THR A 34 -4.31 3.22 0.26
CA THR A 34 -3.62 3.11 -1.03
C THR A 34 -2.12 3.18 -0.85
N ARG A 35 -1.63 4.14 -0.02
CA ARG A 35 -0.21 4.26 0.30
C ARG A 35 0.33 3.04 1.04
N LYS A 36 -0.37 2.56 2.07
CA LYS A 36 0.02 1.38 2.84
C LYS A 36 0.13 0.14 1.93
N LYS A 37 -0.81 -0.05 0.99
CA LYS A 37 -0.74 -1.15 0.01
C LYS A 37 0.51 -1.08 -0.85
N LEU A 38 0.88 0.10 -1.34
CA LEU A 38 2.10 0.28 -2.16
C LEU A 38 3.37 0.07 -1.32
N GLU A 39 3.39 0.54 -0.07
CA GLU A 39 4.50 0.33 0.86
C GLU A 39 4.69 -1.16 1.20
N GLU A 40 3.60 -1.89 1.43
CA GLU A 40 3.62 -3.33 1.69
C GLU A 40 4.07 -4.13 0.46
N GLN A 41 3.59 -3.77 -0.74
CA GLN A 41 4.07 -4.35 -1.99
C GLN A 41 5.57 -4.09 -2.20
N ARG A 42 6.03 -2.85 -1.93
CA ARG A 42 7.45 -2.50 -1.97
C ARG A 42 8.26 -3.35 -0.98
N HIS A 43 7.77 -3.52 0.24
CA HIS A 43 8.41 -4.32 1.29
C HIS A 43 8.59 -5.77 0.86
N ASN A 44 7.52 -6.39 0.34
CA ASN A 44 7.55 -7.78 -0.13
C ASN A 44 8.58 -7.98 -1.26
N LEU A 45 8.59 -7.08 -2.24
CA LEU A 45 9.57 -7.15 -3.35
C LEU A 45 11.01 -6.97 -2.86
N ILE A 46 11.24 -6.09 -1.88
CA ILE A 46 12.57 -5.92 -1.28
C ILE A 46 13.00 -7.19 -0.53
N GLN A 47 12.10 -7.81 0.24
CA GLN A 47 12.40 -9.07 0.92
C GLN A 47 12.73 -10.19 -0.08
N GLU A 48 11.99 -10.29 -1.18
CA GLU A 48 12.28 -11.24 -2.26
C GLU A 48 13.63 -10.96 -2.92
N ALA A 49 13.92 -9.70 -3.23
CA ALA A 49 15.19 -9.29 -3.84
C ALA A 49 16.39 -9.59 -2.93
N LEU A 50 16.27 -9.37 -1.61
CA LEU A 50 17.30 -9.71 -0.62
C LEU A 50 17.53 -11.22 -0.51
N ARG A 51 16.48 -12.04 -0.67
CA ARG A 51 16.61 -13.50 -0.67
C ARG A 51 17.29 -14.01 -1.94
N LEU A 52 17.03 -13.38 -3.08
CA LEU A 52 17.60 -13.78 -4.38
C LEU A 52 19.06 -13.30 -4.54
N ASN A 53 19.35 -12.08 -4.11
CA ASN A 53 20.65 -11.44 -4.27
C ASN A 53 21.16 -10.91 -2.93
N THR A 54 22.27 -11.47 -2.45
CA THR A 54 22.89 -11.08 -1.17
C THR A 54 23.50 -9.68 -1.20
N ASP A 55 23.82 -9.15 -2.39
CA ASP A 55 24.41 -7.80 -2.57
C ASP A 55 23.37 -6.71 -2.80
N PHE A 56 22.08 -7.05 -2.77
CA PHE A 56 21.01 -6.09 -2.99
C PHE A 56 20.97 -5.06 -1.85
N LYS A 57 21.17 -3.79 -2.21
CA LYS A 57 21.05 -2.67 -1.28
C LYS A 57 19.64 -2.09 -1.36
N PRO A 58 18.85 -2.16 -0.28
CA PRO A 58 17.51 -1.59 -0.29
C PRO A 58 17.56 -0.06 -0.48
N PRO A 59 16.48 0.56 -1.00
CA PRO A 59 16.40 2.01 -1.16
C PRO A 59 16.60 2.76 0.16
N ALA A 60 17.25 3.93 0.13
CA ALA A 60 17.55 4.72 1.33
C ALA A 60 16.29 5.15 2.11
N ASP A 61 15.16 5.33 1.42
CA ASP A 61 13.87 5.73 2.00
C ASP A 61 13.01 4.53 2.46
N TYR A 62 13.64 3.37 2.66
CA TYR A 62 13.01 2.16 3.19
C TYR A 62 13.28 2.05 4.70
N LYS A 63 12.21 2.13 5.49
CA LYS A 63 12.18 1.88 6.93
C LYS A 63 11.03 0.93 7.26
#